data_AF-A0A5K0YHW6-F1
#
_entry.id   AF-A0A5K0YHW6-F1
#
_cell.length_a   1.000
_cell.length_b   1.000
_cell.length_c   1.000
_cell.angle_alpha   90.00
_cell.angle_beta   90.00
_cell.angle_gamma   90.00
#
_symmetry.space_group_name_H-M   'P 1'
#
loop_
_entity.id
_entity.type
_entity.pdbx_description
1 polymer ?
#
loop_
_entity_poly.entity_id
_entity_poly.type
_entity_poly.pdbx_seq_one_letter_code
_entity_poly.pdbx_strand_id
1 'polypeptide(L)'
;MRCVLEKYRRGGEVKYECKTSQVKAENMAEWIETDKCIDACGVDRSLVGISSDSLLNVEFLSKLCAAPCYKDCPNIVDLYFNLAAAE
;
A
#
# COMPACT_ATOMS: atom_id res chain seq x y z
N MET A 1 6.41 -14.46 -6.64
CA MET A 1 6.05 -13.37 -7.58
C MET A 1 4.58 -13.06 -7.40
N ARG A 2 4.21 -11.88 -6.86
CA ARG A 2 2.81 -11.47 -6.68
C ARG A 2 2.26 -11.04 -8.04
N CYS A 3 1.07 -11.53 -8.39
CA CYS A 3 0.38 -11.18 -9.63
C CYS A 3 -1.03 -10.68 -9.29
N VAL A 4 -1.50 -9.64 -9.98
CA VAL A 4 -2.87 -9.14 -9.84
C VAL A 4 -3.75 -9.84 -10.88
N LEU A 5 -4.80 -10.50 -10.42
CA LEU A 5 -5.75 -11.18 -11.29
C LEU A 5 -6.78 -10.17 -11.82
N GLU A 6 -6.65 -9.77 -13.08
CA GLU A 6 -7.57 -8.84 -13.72
C GLU A 6 -8.64 -9.57 -14.54
N LYS A 7 -9.88 -9.11 -14.42
CA LYS A 7 -11.04 -9.64 -15.16
C LYS A 7 -11.29 -8.79 -16.41
N TYR A 8 -11.26 -9.39 -17.59
CA TYR A 8 -11.64 -8.72 -18.83
C TYR A 8 -12.68 -9.50 -19.61
N ARG A 9 -13.59 -8.79 -20.29
CA ARG A 9 -14.60 -9.39 -21.16
C ARG A 9 -14.16 -9.24 -22.61
N ARG A 10 -14.02 -10.36 -23.32
CA ARG A 10 -13.77 -10.36 -24.77
C ARG A 10 -14.81 -11.27 -25.43
N GLY A 11 -15.68 -10.69 -26.26
CA GLY A 11 -16.71 -11.44 -26.97
C GLY A 11 -17.80 -12.06 -26.09
N GLY A 12 -18.08 -11.48 -24.92
CA GLY A 12 -19.10 -11.98 -23.98
C GLY A 12 -18.58 -12.99 -22.95
N GLU A 13 -17.42 -13.59 -23.18
CA GLU A 13 -16.75 -14.48 -22.23
C GLU A 13 -15.91 -13.68 -21.22
N VAL A 14 -16.00 -14.06 -19.94
CA VAL A 14 -15.17 -13.51 -18.87
C VAL A 14 -13.88 -14.29 -18.81
N LYS A 15 -12.75 -13.61 -19.04
CA LYS A 15 -11.40 -14.19 -18.88
C LYS A 15 -10.66 -13.49 -17.76
N TYR A 16 -9.79 -14.27 -17.13
CA TYR A 16 -8.89 -13.78 -16.10
C TYR A 16 -7.48 -13.79 -16.68
N GLU A 17 -6.80 -12.64 -16.64
CA GLU A 17 -5.39 -12.54 -16.99
C GLU A 17 -4.62 -12.11 -15.76
N CYS A 18 -3.46 -12.75 -15.59
CA CYS A 18 -2.55 -12.40 -14.54
C CYS A 18 -1.62 -11.31 -15.07
N LYS A 19 -1.80 -10.06 -14.65
CA LYS A 19 -0.91 -8.96 -15.01
C LYS A 19 0.05 -8.67 -13.87
N THR A 20 1.32 -8.53 -14.25
CA THR A 20 2.37 -8.04 -13.36
C THR A 20 2.58 -6.57 -13.67
N SER A 21 2.53 -5.72 -12.65
CA SER A 21 2.83 -4.30 -12.82
C SER A 21 4.28 -4.14 -13.30
N GLN A 22 4.52 -3.24 -14.27
CA GLN A 22 5.88 -2.87 -14.71
C GLN A 22 6.62 -2.04 -13.67
N VAL A 23 5.94 -1.60 -12.61
CA VAL A 23 6.56 -0.88 -11.50
C VAL A 23 7.46 -1.84 -10.74
N LYS A 24 8.76 -1.78 -11.04
CA LYS A 24 9.78 -2.53 -10.33
C LYS A 24 9.99 -1.87 -8.97
N ALA A 25 9.58 -2.54 -7.91
CA ALA A 25 9.88 -2.16 -6.54
C ALA A 25 11.40 -2.33 -6.30
N GLU A 26 12.20 -1.34 -6.65
CA GLU A 26 13.63 -1.36 -6.34
C GLU A 26 13.80 -1.11 -4.83
N ASN A 27 14.31 -2.11 -4.11
CA ASN A 27 14.70 -2.03 -2.69
C ASN A 27 13.59 -1.79 -1.65
N MET A 28 12.35 -2.20 -1.89
CA MET A 28 11.36 -2.35 -0.80
C MET A 28 11.64 -3.65 -0.02
N ALA A 29 12.77 -3.71 0.67
CA ALA A 29 13.11 -4.86 1.51
C ALA A 29 12.11 -4.92 2.67
N GLU A 30 11.21 -5.91 2.67
CA GLU A 30 10.60 -6.62 3.81
C GLU A 30 9.86 -5.84 4.94
N TRP A 31 10.08 -4.54 5.15
CA TRP A 31 9.59 -3.78 6.29
C TRP A 31 8.07 -3.66 6.31
N ILE A 32 7.46 -3.27 5.18
CA ILE A 32 6.00 -3.08 5.03
C ILE A 32 5.20 -4.39 5.24
N GLU A 33 5.87 -5.53 5.15
CA GLU A 33 5.26 -6.85 5.29
C GLU A 33 5.34 -7.39 6.73
N THR A 34 6.04 -6.70 7.63
CA THR A 34 6.14 -7.10 9.04
C THR A 34 4.94 -6.63 9.84
N ASP A 35 4.42 -7.49 10.75
CA ASP A 35 3.36 -7.08 11.67
C ASP A 35 3.79 -5.91 12.56
N LYS A 36 5.10 -5.79 12.86
CA LYS A 36 5.68 -4.64 13.57
C LYS A 36 5.39 -3.34 12.83
N CYS A 37 5.53 -3.35 11.52
CA CYS A 37 5.33 -2.18 10.71
C CYS A 37 3.84 -1.81 10.59
N ILE A 38 3.00 -2.83 10.41
CA ILE A 38 1.55 -2.70 10.33
C ILE A 38 0.99 -2.06 11.60
N ASP A 39 1.41 -2.54 12.76
CA ASP A 39 0.99 -2.03 14.07
C ASP A 39 1.48 -0.61 14.33
N ALA A 40 2.78 -0.34 14.06
CA ALA A 40 3.39 0.96 14.32
C ALA A 40 2.76 2.11 13.52
N CYS A 41 2.36 1.85 12.26
CA CYS A 41 1.74 2.85 11.39
C CYS A 41 0.21 2.80 11.39
N GLY A 42 -0.41 1.82 12.05
CA GLY A 42 -1.87 1.64 12.03
C GLY A 42 -2.42 1.33 10.63
N VAL A 43 -1.62 0.71 9.75
CA VAL A 43 -2.10 0.23 8.45
C VAL A 43 -2.69 -1.17 8.58
N ASP A 44 -3.47 -1.61 7.60
CA ASP A 44 -4.03 -2.95 7.59
C ASP A 44 -3.71 -3.70 6.29
N ARG A 45 -3.27 -4.96 6.42
CA ARG A 45 -2.84 -5.82 5.30
C ARG A 45 -3.98 -6.30 4.39
N SER A 46 -5.22 -6.16 4.83
CA SER A 46 -6.40 -6.53 4.05
C SER A 46 -6.88 -5.37 3.14
N LEU A 47 -6.33 -4.17 3.32
CA LEU A 47 -6.63 -3.04 2.46
C LEU A 47 -5.99 -3.25 1.07
N VAL A 48 -6.85 -3.31 0.05
CA VAL A 48 -6.43 -3.34 -1.35
C VAL A 48 -6.36 -1.90 -1.84
N GLY A 49 -5.16 -1.33 -1.82
CA GLY A 49 -4.90 0.04 -2.27
C GLY A 49 -4.80 1.06 -1.13
N ILE A 50 -4.35 2.27 -1.48
CA ILE A 50 -4.20 3.39 -0.56
C ILE A 50 -5.38 4.34 -0.80
N SER A 51 -6.11 4.71 0.24
CA SER A 51 -7.17 5.70 0.16
C SER A 51 -6.70 7.00 0.80
N SER A 52 -6.83 8.12 0.09
CA SER A 52 -6.58 9.46 0.64
C SER A 52 -7.55 9.80 1.78
N ASP A 53 -8.76 9.23 1.78
CA ASP A 53 -9.75 9.35 2.86
C ASP A 53 -9.22 8.82 4.20
N SER A 54 -8.29 7.85 4.19
CA SER A 54 -7.65 7.36 5.41
C SER A 54 -6.89 8.47 6.15
N LEU A 55 -6.36 9.47 5.44
CA LEU A 55 -5.69 10.64 6.03
C LEU A 55 -6.67 11.56 6.77
N LEU A 56 -7.98 11.45 6.52
CA LEU A 56 -8.99 12.21 7.27
C LEU A 56 -9.24 11.61 8.65
N ASN A 57 -8.79 10.37 8.90
CA ASN A 57 -8.88 9.74 10.20
C ASN A 57 -7.72 10.21 11.10
N VAL A 58 -8.06 11.00 12.13
CA VAL A 58 -7.10 11.58 13.07
C VAL A 58 -6.29 10.51 13.82
N GLU A 59 -6.91 9.37 14.16
CA GLU A 59 -6.21 8.28 14.85
C GLU A 59 -5.16 7.64 13.93
N PHE A 60 -5.53 7.42 12.67
CA PHE A 60 -4.62 6.89 11.66
C PHE A 60 -3.46 7.87 11.42
N LEU A 61 -3.77 9.14 11.18
CA LEU A 61 -2.75 10.16 10.92
C LEU A 61 -1.79 10.30 12.12
N SER A 62 -2.31 10.20 13.35
CA SER A 62 -1.47 10.24 14.55
C SER A 62 -0.51 9.06 14.65
N LYS A 63 -0.91 7.85 14.22
CA LYS A 63 -0.03 6.66 14.20
C LYS A 63 0.97 6.73 13.05
N LEU A 64 0.52 7.15 11.86
CA LEU A 64 1.36 7.35 10.69
C LEU A 64 2.47 8.38 10.94
N CYS A 65 2.14 9.49 11.62
CA CYS A 65 3.10 10.54 11.97
C CYS A 65 3.88 10.26 13.27
N ALA A 66 3.66 9.11 13.93
CA ALA A 66 4.36 8.78 15.17
C ALA A 66 5.80 8.30 14.89
N ALA A 67 6.71 8.61 15.81
CA ALA A 67 8.11 8.20 15.73
C ALA A 67 8.35 6.68 15.50
N PRO A 68 7.52 5.75 16.04
CA PRO A 68 7.62 4.33 15.73
C PRO A 68 7.43 4.03 14.24
N CYS A 69 6.42 4.63 13.60
CA CYS A 69 6.15 4.43 12.17
C CYS A 69 7.32 4.91 11.30
N TYR A 70 7.89 6.09 11.58
CA TYR A 70 9.06 6.60 10.85
C TYR A 70 10.31 5.70 10.96
N LYS A 71 10.49 5.03 12.11
CA LYS A 71 11.67 4.19 12.37
C LYS A 71 11.51 2.77 11.84
N ASP A 72 10.32 2.21 11.97
CA ASP A 72 10.03 0.82 11.63
C ASP A 72 9.48 0.65 10.21
N CYS A 73 8.99 1.74 9.59
CA CYS A 73 8.32 1.73 8.29
C CYS A 73 8.62 2.97 7.42
N PRO A 74 9.89 3.26 7.10
CA PRO A 74 10.22 4.40 6.25
C PRO A 74 9.49 4.38 4.90
N ASN A 75 9.23 3.18 4.35
CA ASN A 75 8.55 3.01 3.06
C ASN A 75 7.05 3.37 3.11
N ILE A 76 6.34 3.11 4.22
CA ILE A 76 4.91 3.48 4.35
C ILE A 76 4.77 5.00 4.38
N VAL A 77 5.62 5.65 5.17
CA VAL A 77 5.62 7.11 5.29
C VAL A 77 5.86 7.73 3.92
N ASP A 78 6.88 7.27 3.20
CA ASP A 78 7.21 7.75 1.85
C ASP A 78 6.03 7.57 0.87
N LEU A 79 5.35 6.41 0.92
CA LEU A 79 4.20 6.10 0.07
C LEU A 79 3.02 7.09 0.28
N TYR A 80 2.69 7.40 1.54
CA TYR A 80 1.61 8.35 1.86
C TYR A 80 2.02 9.81 1.63
N PHE A 81 3.30 10.16 1.84
CA PHE A 81 3.82 11.49 1.50
C PHE A 81 3.82 11.74 -0.02
N ASN A 82 4.28 10.77 -0.81
CA ASN A 82 4.29 10.88 -2.26
C ASN A 82 2.88 10.86 -2.86
N LEU A 83 1.91 10.19 -2.22
CA LEU A 83 0.50 10.28 -2.60
C LEU A 83 -0.03 11.71 -2.41
N ALA A 84 0.28 12.36 -1.29
CA ALA A 84 -0.09 13.75 -1.04
C ALA A 84 0.62 14.75 -1.97
N ALA A 85 1.77 14.39 -2.52
CA ALA A 85 2.51 15.20 -3.49
C ALA A 85 2.05 15.00 -4.94
N ALA A 86 1.23 13.98 -5.22
CA ALA A 86 0.72 13.63 -6.54
C ALA A 86 -0.69 14.20 -6.82
N GLU A 87 -1.22 15.05 -5.93
CA GLU A 87 -2.40 15.89 -6.15
C GLU A 87 -2.08 17.24 -6.80
#